data_AF-A0A959FUE0-F1
#
_entry.id   AF-A0A959FUE0-F1
#
_cell.length_a   1.000
_cell.length_b   1.000
_cell.length_c   1.000
_cell.angle_alpha   90.00
_cell.angle_beta   90.00
_cell.angle_gamma   90.00
#
_symmetry.space_group_name_H-M   'P 1'
#
loop_
_entity.id
_entity.type
_entity.pdbx_description
1 polymer ?
#
loop_
_entity_poly.entity_id
_entity_poly.type
_entity_poly.pdbx_seq_one_letter_code
_entity_poly.pdbx_strand_id
1 'polypeptide(L)'
;VRFVGNGLHPTDYRRIDEWVQRLAGWTGKGLPEVFFFTHEPDNLLAPDLSLYLFEQVAAGTTFSARGPKFIDGPESGEQMALF
;
A
#
# COMPACT_ATOMS: atom_id res chain seq x y z
N VAL A 1 -8.31 -4.60 5.25
CA VAL A 1 -7.18 -5.54 5.11
C VAL A 1 -5.93 -4.88 5.67
N ARG A 2 -5.18 -5.57 6.54
CA ARG A 2 -3.83 -5.14 6.95
C ARG A 2 -2.84 -6.11 6.33
N PHE A 3 -2.07 -5.63 5.36
CA PHE A 3 -1.01 -6.41 4.72
C PHE A 3 0.26 -6.35 5.57
N VAL A 4 0.88 -7.52 5.79
CA VAL A 4 2.13 -7.63 6.55
C VAL A 4 3.25 -7.96 5.56
N GLY A 5 4.06 -6.94 5.29
CA GLY A 5 5.29 -7.02 4.52
C GLY A 5 6.42 -7.69 5.29
N ASN A 6 7.53 -7.89 4.59
CA ASN A 6 8.70 -8.60 5.07
C ASN A 6 9.99 -7.84 4.71
N GLY A 7 9.99 -6.54 4.96
CA GLY A 7 11.11 -5.64 4.70
C GLY A 7 11.35 -5.41 3.21
N LEU A 8 10.27 -5.20 2.44
CA LEU A 8 10.33 -5.06 0.98
C LEU A 8 10.98 -6.26 0.28
N HIS A 9 10.85 -7.45 0.85
CA HIS A 9 11.32 -8.66 0.20
C HIS A 9 10.59 -8.84 -1.15
N PRO A 10 11.20 -9.42 -2.21
CA PRO A 10 10.55 -9.57 -3.51
C PRO A 10 9.15 -10.23 -3.48
N THR A 11 8.86 -11.02 -2.45
CA THR A 11 7.52 -11.60 -2.22
C THR A 11 6.46 -10.59 -1.84
N ASP A 12 6.83 -9.43 -1.28
CA ASP A 12 5.88 -8.39 -0.89
C ASP A 12 5.21 -7.81 -2.12
N TYR A 13 6.00 -7.43 -3.12
CA TYR A 13 5.51 -6.97 -4.42
C TYR A 13 4.63 -8.01 -5.10
N ARG A 14 5.07 -9.27 -5.21
CA ARG A 14 4.26 -10.35 -5.81
C ARG A 14 2.93 -10.54 -5.08
N ARG A 15 2.94 -10.52 -3.75
CA ARG A 15 1.72 -10.65 -2.95
C ARG A 15 0.82 -9.42 -3.10
N ILE A 16 1.37 -8.22 -3.24
CA ILE A 16 0.61 -7.02 -3.57
C ILE A 16 -0.08 -7.18 -4.92
N ASP A 17 0.62 -7.65 -5.96
CA ASP A 17 0.01 -7.89 -7.29
C ASP A 17 -1.18 -8.86 -7.21
N GLU A 18 -1.01 -9.96 -6.47
CA GLU A 18 -2.10 -10.93 -6.22
C GLU A 18 -3.26 -10.31 -5.44
N TRP A 19 -2.97 -9.39 -4.51
CA TRP A 19 -4.00 -8.65 -3.78
C TRP A 19 -4.75 -7.67 -4.67
N VAL A 20 -4.07 -6.97 -5.59
CA VAL A 20 -4.72 -6.07 -6.56
C VAL A 20 -5.75 -6.82 -7.39
N GLN A 21 -5.41 -8.03 -7.86
CA GLN A 21 -6.36 -8.87 -8.60
C GLN A 21 -7.57 -9.26 -7.74
N ARG A 22 -7.35 -9.57 -6.46
CA ARG A 22 -8.42 -9.89 -5.52
C ARG A 22 -9.33 -8.67 -5.27
N LEU A 23 -8.76 -7.49 -5.13
CA LEU A 23 -9.50 -6.23 -4.97
C LEU A 23 -10.33 -5.89 -6.21
N ALA A 24 -9.78 -6.08 -7.40
CA ALA A 24 -10.52 -5.94 -8.66
C ALA A 24 -11.72 -6.90 -8.72
N GLY A 25 -11.52 -8.15 -8.29
CA GLY A 25 -12.61 -9.13 -8.21
C GLY A 25 -13.70 -8.77 -7.21
N TRP A 26 -13.36 -8.14 -6.08
CA TRP A 26 -14.33 -7.70 -5.08
C TRP A 26 -15.12 -6.47 -5.52
N THR A 27 -14.42 -5.46 -6.05
CA THR A 27 -15.05 -4.22 -6.56
C THR A 27 -15.94 -4.51 -7.77
N GLY A 28 -15.53 -5.42 -8.67
CA GLY A 28 -16.37 -5.91 -9.78
C GLY A 28 -17.64 -6.65 -9.34
N LYS A 29 -17.71 -7.13 -8.09
CA LYS A 29 -18.91 -7.73 -7.48
C LYS A 29 -19.77 -6.71 -6.73
N GLY A 30 -19.45 -5.42 -6.81
CA GLY A 30 -20.22 -4.34 -6.21
C GLY A 30 -19.80 -3.97 -4.78
N LEU A 31 -18.62 -4.39 -4.32
CA LEU A 31 -18.07 -3.88 -3.06
C LEU A 31 -17.72 -2.39 -3.23
N PRO A 32 -18.35 -1.47 -2.47
CA PRO A 32 -18.24 -0.04 -2.74
C PRO A 32 -16.93 0.59 -2.25
N GLU A 33 -16.33 0.05 -1.19
CA GLU A 33 -15.11 0.61 -0.59
C GLU A 33 -14.26 -0.48 0.08
N VAL A 34 -12.93 -0.31 0.03
CA VAL A 34 -11.97 -1.17 0.72
C VAL A 34 -10.95 -0.31 1.47
N PHE A 35 -10.77 -0.63 2.76
CA PHE A 35 -9.68 -0.10 3.56
C PHE A 35 -8.51 -1.09 3.54
N PHE A 36 -7.41 -0.72 2.88
CA PHE A 36 -6.20 -1.54 2.76
C PHE A 36 -5.00 -0.78 3.34
N PHE A 37 -4.31 -1.38 4.30
CA PHE A 37 -3.18 -0.77 5.00
C PHE A 37 -1.95 -1.65 4.84
N THR A 38 -0.87 -1.11 4.28
CA THR A 38 0.44 -1.77 4.24
C THR A 38 1.17 -1.56 5.57
N HIS A 39 1.90 -2.59 6.00
CA HIS A 39 2.76 -2.54 7.18
C HIS A 39 4.06 -3.26 6.84
N GLU A 40 5.18 -2.68 7.26
CA GLU A 40 6.51 -3.28 7.18
C GLU A 40 7.10 -3.40 8.59
N PRO A 41 8.01 -4.36 8.84
CA PRO A 41 8.71 -4.46 10.13
C PRO A 41 9.46 -3.17 10.48
N ASP A 42 10.07 -2.54 9.48
CA ASP A 42 10.59 -1.17 9.56
C ASP A 42 9.56 -0.21 8.96
N ASN A 43 9.00 0.68 9.78
CA ASN A 43 7.93 1.58 9.34
C ASN A 43 8.42 2.61 8.32
N LEU A 44 9.73 2.87 8.21
CA LEU A 44 10.27 3.76 7.18
C LEU A 44 10.04 3.21 5.77
N LEU A 45 9.86 1.89 5.63
CA LEU A 45 9.64 1.20 4.35
C LEU A 45 8.15 1.08 3.98
N ALA A 46 7.25 1.26 4.94
CA ALA A 46 5.81 1.15 4.70
C ALA A 46 5.28 2.15 3.65
N PRO A 47 5.78 3.41 3.56
CA PRO A 47 5.44 4.33 2.48
C PRO A 47 5.79 3.80 1.09
N ASP A 48 6.95 3.14 0.92
CA ASP A 48 7.37 2.59 -0.38
C ASP A 48 6.43 1.47 -0.84
N LEU A 49 6.08 0.55 0.05
CA LEU A 49 5.13 -0.50 -0.28
C LEU A 49 3.72 0.06 -0.55
N SER A 50 3.32 1.12 0.16
CA SER A 50 2.05 1.82 -0.06
C SER A 50 2.00 2.49 -1.44
N LEU A 51 3.11 3.12 -1.84
CA LEU A 51 3.26 3.70 -3.17
C LEU A 51 3.14 2.62 -4.25
N TYR A 52 3.86 1.49 -4.10
CA TYR A 52 3.77 0.38 -5.04
C TYR A 52 2.34 -0.16 -5.17
N LEU A 53 1.65 -0.39 -4.05
CA LEU A 53 0.24 -0.79 -4.05
C LEU A 53 -0.63 0.19 -4.85
N PHE A 54 -0.46 1.49 -4.60
CA PHE A 54 -1.21 2.52 -5.32
C PHE A 54 -0.95 2.47 -6.83
N GLU A 55 0.30 2.35 -7.25
CA GLU A 55 0.67 2.24 -8.66
C GLU A 55 0.05 1.00 -9.32
N GLN A 56 0.12 -0.16 -8.67
CA GLN A 56 -0.48 -1.39 -9.19
C GLN A 56 -2.01 -1.31 -9.26
N VAL A 57 -2.66 -0.66 -8.28
CA VAL A 57 -4.11 -0.41 -8.33
C VAL A 57 -4.47 0.53 -9.49
N ALA A 58 -3.71 1.61 -9.67
CA ALA A 58 -3.94 2.59 -10.73
C ALA A 58 -3.70 1.99 -12.13
N ALA A 59 -2.73 1.09 -12.27
CA ALA A 59 -2.42 0.42 -13.53
C ALA A 59 -3.36 -0.77 -13.82
N GLY A 60 -3.73 -1.53 -12.80
CA GLY A 60 -4.40 -2.83 -12.93
C GLY A 60 -5.92 -2.82 -12.74
N THR A 61 -6.51 -1.70 -12.34
CA THR A 61 -7.92 -1.64 -11.96
C THR A 61 -8.61 -0.35 -12.44
N THR A 62 -9.95 -0.33 -12.39
CA THR A 62 -10.76 0.82 -12.78
C THR A 62 -11.26 1.65 -11.59
N PHE A 63 -11.00 1.21 -10.36
CA PHE A 63 -11.46 1.91 -9.16
C PHE A 63 -10.40 2.90 -8.66
N SER A 64 -10.87 3.96 -8.03
CA SER A 64 -9.99 5.01 -7.51
C SER A 64 -9.38 4.62 -6.17
N ALA A 65 -8.08 4.88 -6.01
CA ALA A 65 -7.38 4.79 -4.75
C ALA A 65 -6.70 6.13 -4.43
N ARG A 66 -6.50 6.41 -3.15
CA ARG A 66 -5.73 7.56 -2.69
C ARG A 66 -4.31 7.10 -2.36
N GLY A 67 -3.34 7.50 -3.18
CA GLY A 67 -1.92 7.23 -2.93
C GLY A 67 -1.34 8.09 -1.80
N PRO A 68 -0.13 7.73 -1.32
CA PRO A 68 0.61 8.57 -0.38
C PRO A 68 0.96 9.92 -1.01
N LYS A 69 1.07 10.96 -0.17
CA LYS A 69 1.64 12.26 -0.55
C LYS A 69 2.95 12.44 0.21
N PHE A 70 4.05 12.48 -0.52
CA PHE A 70 5.34 12.83 0.06
C PHE A 70 5.35 14.31 0.40
N ILE A 71 5.93 14.64 1.56
CA ILE A 71 6.06 16.01 2.04
C ILE A 71 7.54 16.36 1.94
N ASP A 72 7.86 17.41 1.18
CA ASP A 72 9.21 17.93 1.09
C ASP A 72 9.49 18.83 2.31
N GLY A 73 10.47 18.47 3.13
CA GLY A 73 10.84 19.24 4.34
C GLY A 73 12.20 18.83 4.90
N PRO A 74 12.85 19.69 5.72
CA PRO A 74 14.18 19.43 6.29
C PRO A 74 14.20 18.32 7.35
N GLU A 75 13.03 17.88 7.82
CA GLU A 75 12.88 16.74 8.73
C GLU A 75 12.90 15.46 7.88
N SER A 76 14.07 14.86 7.71
CA SER A 76 14.19 13.49 7.20
C SER A 76 13.24 12.61 8.00
N GLY A 77 12.34 11.88 7.32
CA GLY A 77 11.23 11.14 7.93
C GLY A 77 11.66 10.33 9.15
N GLU A 78 11.45 10.89 10.33
CA GLU A 78 11.61 10.18 11.59
C GLU A 78 10.25 9.60 11.97
N GLN A 79 10.25 8.34 12.40
CA GLN A 79 9.08 7.79 13.03
C GLN A 79 8.83 8.56 14.33
N MET A 80 7.72 9.31 14.40
CA MET A 80 7.31 9.96 15.63
C MET A 80 7.27 8.93 16.77
N ALA A 81 8.12 9.13 17.77
CA ALA A 81 8.04 8.36 19.00
C ALA A 81 6.71 8.72 19.69
N LEU A 82 5.92 7.70 20.03
CA LEU A 82 4.71 7.87 20.85
C LEU A 82 5.04 7.91 22.35
N PHE A 83 6.32 8.01 22.71
CA PHE A 83 6.86 8.01 24.07
C PHE A 83 7.96 9.05 24.21
#